data_AF-A0A223Q095-F1
#
_entry.id   AF-A0A223Q095-F1
#
_cell.length_a   1.000
_cell.length_b   1.000
_cell.length_c   1.000
_cell.angle_alpha   90.00
_cell.angle_beta   90.00
_cell.angle_gamma   90.00
#
_symmetry.space_group_name_H-M   'P 1'
#
loop_
_entity.id
_entity.type
_entity.pdbx_description
1 polymer ?
#
loop_
_entity_poly.entity_id
_entity_poly.type
_entity_poly.pdbx_seq_one_letter_code
_entity_poly.pdbx_strand_id
1 'polypeptide(L)'
;HFVPSMLGSMLAFGLLGDCRSLKQIFCSGEALSRHHVDDVLVQCPNVELHNLYGPTEASIDMSFWNCRETALSASIPIGRPIANTQLYVMDQQQHLAPVGVAGELYIGGVGLARGYIKREQLTAEKFVENPFYDKHKPSSSPKFTALETS
;
A
#
# COMPACT_ATOMS: atom_id res chain seq x y z
N HIS A 1 -13.90 -4.37 4.34
CA HIS A 1 -12.43 -4.32 4.37
C HIS A 1 -11.94 -5.64 4.94
N PHE A 2 -10.90 -6.23 4.36
CA PHE A 2 -10.38 -7.53 4.75
C PHE A 2 -8.88 -7.48 5.00
N VAL A 3 -8.42 -8.32 5.92
CA VAL A 3 -7.06 -8.85 5.85
C VAL A 3 -7.11 -10.05 4.89
N PRO A 4 -6.13 -10.24 3.97
CA PRO A 4 -6.14 -11.34 3.00
C PRO A 4 -6.47 -12.72 3.58
N SER A 5 -5.92 -13.10 4.73
CA SER A 5 -6.26 -14.34 5.44
C SER A 5 -7.76 -14.48 5.77
N MET A 6 -8.41 -13.40 6.23
CA MET A 6 -9.86 -13.37 6.47
C MET A 6 -10.66 -13.45 5.17
N LEU A 7 -10.21 -12.79 4.10
CA LEU A 7 -10.85 -12.88 2.79
C LEU A 7 -10.85 -14.34 2.30
N GLY A 8 -9.71 -15.03 2.38
CA GLY A 8 -9.60 -16.44 2.01
C GLY A 8 -10.60 -17.31 2.76
N SER A 9 -10.80 -17.06 4.06
CA SER A 9 -11.80 -17.77 4.86
C SER A 9 -13.22 -17.53 4.36
N MET A 10 -13.59 -16.29 4.05
CA MET A 10 -14.94 -15.98 3.52
C MET A 10 -15.22 -16.60 2.16
N LEU A 11 -14.20 -16.64 1.28
CA LEU A 11 -14.29 -17.27 -0.04
C LEU A 11 -14.43 -18.78 0.07
N ALA A 12 -13.71 -19.42 1.00
CA ALA A 12 -13.78 -20.86 1.22
C ALA A 12 -15.18 -21.32 1.68
N PHE A 13 -15.89 -20.48 2.45
CA PHE A 13 -17.26 -20.76 2.89
C PHE A 13 -18.34 -20.22 1.93
N GLY A 14 -17.96 -19.62 0.80
CA GLY A 14 -18.90 -19.08 -0.19
C GLY A 14 -19.74 -17.89 0.30
N LEU A 15 -19.33 -17.23 1.39
CA LEU A 15 -20.15 -16.23 2.08
C LEU A 15 -20.32 -14.92 1.30
N LEU A 16 -19.47 -14.68 0.30
CA LEU A 16 -19.49 -13.45 -0.50
C LEU A 16 -20.34 -13.57 -1.78
N GLY A 17 -20.48 -14.77 -2.35
CA GLY A 17 -21.20 -14.97 -3.61
C GLY A 17 -22.70 -14.60 -3.54
N ASP A 18 -23.30 -14.72 -2.36
CA ASP A 18 -24.71 -14.40 -2.12
C ASP A 18 -24.95 -12.90 -1.88
N CYS A 19 -23.89 -12.11 -1.68
CA CYS A 19 -23.98 -10.69 -1.36
C CYS A 19 -24.22 -9.83 -2.61
N ARG A 20 -25.48 -9.81 -3.09
CA ARG A 20 -25.89 -9.11 -4.33
C ARG A 20 -25.64 -7.59 -4.33
N SER A 21 -25.55 -6.96 -3.16
CA SER A 21 -25.30 -5.52 -3.02
C SER A 21 -23.81 -5.18 -2.85
N LEU A 22 -22.93 -6.18 -2.76
CA LEU A 22 -21.50 -5.96 -2.64
C LEU A 22 -20.96 -5.36 -3.93
N LYS A 23 -20.18 -4.28 -3.81
CA LYS A 23 -19.59 -3.57 -4.96
C LYS A 23 -18.08 -3.57 -4.94
N GLN A 24 -17.48 -3.51 -3.76
CA GLN A 24 -16.05 -3.33 -3.59
C GLN A 24 -15.52 -4.14 -2.41
N ILE A 25 -14.36 -4.76 -2.59
CA ILE A 25 -13.57 -5.43 -1.58
C ILE A 25 -12.23 -4.71 -1.51
N PHE A 26 -11.85 -4.30 -0.31
CA PHE A 26 -10.54 -3.72 -0.02
C PHE A 26 -9.76 -4.70 0.86
N CYS A 27 -8.52 -4.98 0.48
CA CYS A 27 -7.60 -5.81 1.26
C CYS A 27 -6.35 -5.03 1.64
N SER A 28 -5.89 -5.16 2.88
CA SER A 28 -4.61 -4.59 3.34
C SER A 28 -4.05 -5.37 4.54
N GLY A 29 -2.85 -5.03 4.98
CA GLY A 29 -2.21 -5.61 6.17
C GLY A 29 -1.44 -6.93 5.95
N GLU A 30 -1.69 -7.65 4.86
CA GLU A 30 -0.87 -8.78 4.40
C GLU A 30 -0.71 -8.72 2.88
N ALA A 31 0.22 -9.50 2.34
CA ALA A 31 0.35 -9.66 0.90
C ALA A 31 -0.89 -10.36 0.32
N LEU A 32 -1.59 -9.71 -0.61
CA LEU A 32 -2.69 -10.33 -1.34
C LEU A 32 -2.13 -11.32 -2.37
N SER A 33 -2.52 -12.59 -2.25
CA SER A 33 -2.08 -13.65 -3.17
C SER A 33 -2.89 -13.66 -4.47
N ARG A 34 -2.29 -14.25 -5.52
CA ARG A 34 -2.98 -14.46 -6.81
C ARG A 34 -4.23 -15.33 -6.67
N HIS A 35 -4.17 -16.36 -5.81
CA HIS A 35 -5.31 -17.24 -5.55
C HIS A 35 -6.53 -16.48 -5.00
N HIS A 36 -6.32 -15.55 -4.06
CA HIS A 36 -7.43 -14.72 -3.55
C HIS A 36 -8.07 -13.88 -4.66
N VAL A 37 -7.27 -13.33 -5.56
CA VAL A 37 -7.77 -12.54 -6.70
C VAL A 37 -8.61 -13.41 -7.63
N ASP A 38 -8.09 -14.57 -8.02
CA ASP A 38 -8.79 -15.48 -8.93
C ASP A 38 -10.13 -15.96 -8.33
N ASP A 39 -10.15 -16.33 -7.06
CA ASP A 39 -11.39 -16.72 -6.36
C ASP A 39 -12.44 -15.60 -6.33
N VAL A 40 -12.03 -14.36 -6.04
CA VAL A 40 -12.95 -13.21 -6.05
C VAL A 40 -13.49 -12.97 -7.46
N LEU A 41 -12.66 -13.07 -8.49
CA LEU A 41 -13.10 -12.87 -9.88
C LEU A 41 -14.12 -13.94 -10.31
N VAL A 42 -13.99 -15.17 -9.82
CA VAL A 42 -14.92 -16.27 -10.10
C VAL A 42 -16.21 -16.14 -9.28
N GLN A 43 -16.11 -15.97 -7.97
CA GLN A 43 -17.27 -15.97 -7.07
C GLN A 43 -18.03 -14.64 -7.07
N CYS A 44 -17.34 -13.53 -7.33
CA CYS A 44 -17.86 -12.17 -7.25
C CYS A 44 -17.52 -11.34 -8.51
N PRO A 45 -17.94 -11.77 -9.72
CA PRO A 45 -17.46 -11.20 -10.99
C PRO A 45 -17.80 -9.71 -11.22
N ASN A 46 -18.77 -9.18 -10.49
CA ASN A 46 -19.22 -7.79 -10.58
C ASN A 46 -18.64 -6.90 -9.46
N VAL A 47 -17.80 -7.44 -8.59
CA VAL A 47 -17.20 -6.74 -7.46
C VAL A 47 -15.78 -6.28 -7.83
N GLU A 48 -15.44 -5.04 -7.48
CA GLU A 48 -14.07 -4.57 -7.59
C GLU A 48 -13.23 -5.06 -6.42
N LEU A 49 -12.05 -5.59 -6.69
CA LEU A 49 -11.06 -5.95 -5.68
C LEU A 49 -9.91 -4.96 -5.74
N HIS A 50 -9.63 -4.34 -4.60
CA HIS A 50 -8.54 -3.39 -4.43
C HIS A 50 -7.54 -3.90 -3.40
N ASN A 51 -6.29 -4.01 -3.81
CA ASN A 51 -5.16 -4.24 -2.91
C ASN A 51 -4.66 -2.89 -2.41
N LEU A 52 -4.73 -2.67 -1.11
CA LEU A 52 -4.25 -1.46 -0.46
C LEU A 52 -2.98 -1.77 0.32
N TYR A 53 -2.14 -0.75 0.46
CA TYR A 53 -0.91 -0.86 1.23
C TYR A 53 -0.60 0.43 1.95
N GLY A 54 -0.13 0.30 3.18
CA GLY A 54 0.54 1.36 3.91
C GLY A 54 0.88 0.93 5.35
N PRO A 55 1.92 1.54 5.94
CA PRO A 55 2.29 1.32 7.32
C PRO A 55 1.45 2.19 8.27
N THR A 56 1.55 1.91 9.57
CA THR A 56 0.89 2.73 10.61
C THR A 56 1.47 4.15 10.64
N GLU A 57 2.77 4.27 10.38
CA GLU A 57 3.56 5.50 10.30
C GLU A 57 3.07 6.46 9.20
N ALA A 58 2.34 5.94 8.22
CA ALA A 58 1.72 6.70 7.16
C ALA A 58 0.21 6.37 7.07
N SER A 59 -0.52 6.42 8.19
CA SER A 59 -1.99 6.35 8.24
C SER A 59 -2.66 5.20 7.45
N ILE A 60 -2.10 3.99 7.54
CA ILE A 60 -2.70 2.70 7.15
C ILE A 60 -2.76 2.43 5.65
N ASP A 61 -3.56 3.15 4.85
CA ASP A 61 -3.73 2.84 3.43
C ASP A 61 -3.29 4.04 2.58
N MET A 62 -2.17 3.89 1.87
CA MET A 62 -1.45 4.97 1.19
C MET A 62 -1.26 4.74 -0.31
N SER A 63 -1.34 3.48 -0.73
CA SER A 63 -1.36 3.11 -2.14
C SER A 63 -2.45 2.10 -2.40
N PHE A 64 -2.88 2.03 -3.65
CA PHE A 64 -3.89 1.09 -4.08
C PHE A 64 -3.60 0.54 -5.46
N TRP A 65 -4.07 -0.69 -5.67
CA TRP A 65 -4.08 -1.38 -6.95
C TRP A 65 -5.45 -1.99 -7.21
N ASN A 66 -6.01 -1.73 -8.39
CA ASN A 66 -7.22 -2.41 -8.84
C ASN A 66 -6.86 -3.77 -9.41
N CYS A 67 -7.23 -4.84 -8.72
CA CYS A 67 -6.82 -6.20 -9.06
C CYS A 67 -7.41 -6.70 -10.39
N ARG A 68 -8.40 -6.02 -10.98
CA ARG A 68 -8.92 -6.38 -12.32
C ARG A 68 -7.93 -6.09 -13.44
N GLU A 69 -6.93 -5.23 -13.19
CA GLU A 69 -5.88 -4.88 -14.16
C GLU A 69 -4.76 -5.95 -14.24
N THR A 70 -4.83 -6.99 -13.39
CA THR A 70 -3.71 -7.91 -13.11
C THR A 70 -3.73 -9.20 -13.93
N ALA A 71 -4.02 -9.13 -15.23
CA ALA A 71 -4.17 -10.33 -16.05
C ALA A 71 -2.91 -11.23 -16.09
N LEU A 72 -1.70 -10.64 -15.98
CA LEU A 72 -0.43 -11.31 -16.33
C LEU A 72 0.68 -11.28 -15.25
N SER A 73 0.45 -10.69 -14.07
CA SER A 73 1.50 -10.61 -13.03
C SER A 73 1.45 -11.80 -12.06
N ALA A 74 2.63 -12.31 -11.70
CA ALA A 74 2.81 -13.36 -10.69
C ALA A 74 2.58 -12.84 -9.26
N SER A 75 2.84 -11.55 -9.01
CA SER A 75 2.58 -10.87 -7.75
C SER A 75 1.54 -9.77 -7.92
N ILE A 76 0.78 -9.49 -6.86
CA ILE A 76 -0.19 -8.38 -6.86
C ILE A 76 0.53 -7.10 -6.44
N PRO A 77 0.58 -6.06 -7.28
CA PRO A 77 1.22 -4.81 -6.93
C PRO A 77 0.53 -4.13 -5.73
N ILE A 78 1.29 -3.33 -4.99
CA ILE A 78 0.75 -2.33 -4.04
C ILE A 78 0.27 -1.06 -4.76
N GLY A 79 0.57 -0.96 -6.05
CA GLY A 79 0.02 0.01 -6.98
C GLY A 79 0.57 1.42 -6.83
N ARG A 80 -0.32 2.41 -6.93
CA ARG A 80 0.02 3.83 -7.01
C ARG A 80 -0.44 4.59 -5.76
N PRO A 81 0.20 5.72 -5.40
CA PRO A 81 -0.22 6.49 -4.24
C PRO A 81 -1.66 7.00 -4.36
N ILE A 82 -2.33 7.13 -3.23
CA ILE A 82 -3.56 7.92 -3.10
C ILE A 82 -3.24 9.42 -3.18
N ALA A 83 -4.29 10.25 -3.19
CA ALA A 83 -4.13 11.70 -3.21
C ALA A 83 -3.29 12.19 -2.01
N ASN A 84 -2.42 13.16 -2.26
CA ASN A 84 -1.54 13.78 -1.27
C ASN A 84 -0.50 12.85 -0.63
N THR A 85 -0.24 11.70 -1.26
CA THR A 85 0.81 10.74 -0.88
C THR A 85 1.89 10.68 -1.94
N GLN A 86 3.12 10.47 -1.51
CA GLN A 86 4.30 10.33 -2.35
C GLN A 86 4.97 8.99 -2.04
N LEU A 87 5.35 8.24 -3.07
CA LEU A 87 6.13 7.01 -2.94
C LEU A 87 7.43 7.17 -3.69
N TYR A 88 8.53 6.77 -3.04
CA TYR A 88 9.87 6.76 -3.62
C TYR A 88 10.47 5.38 -3.40
N VAL A 89 11.09 4.82 -4.43
CA VAL A 89 11.91 3.61 -4.29
C VAL A 89 13.35 4.07 -4.41
N MET A 90 14.16 3.81 -3.38
CA MET A 90 15.54 4.31 -3.31
C MET A 90 16.56 3.19 -3.13
N ASP A 91 17.77 3.44 -3.61
CA ASP A 91 18.92 2.58 -3.34
C ASP A 91 19.55 2.89 -1.96
N GLN A 92 20.60 2.14 -1.61
CA GLN A 92 21.32 2.30 -0.33
C GLN A 92 22.03 3.66 -0.19
N GLN A 93 22.18 4.41 -1.28
CA GLN A 93 22.81 5.74 -1.31
C GLN A 93 21.76 6.86 -1.33
N GLN A 94 20.48 6.53 -1.14
CA GLN A 94 19.34 7.44 -1.16
C GLN A 94 19.12 8.13 -2.53
N HIS A 95 19.52 7.48 -3.62
CA HIS A 95 19.13 7.87 -4.97
C HIS A 95 17.87 7.13 -5.40
N LEU A 96 17.09 7.72 -6.33
CA LEU A 96 15.94 7.04 -6.92
C LEU A 96 16.39 5.79 -7.67
N ALA A 97 15.80 4.64 -7.32
CA ALA A 97 16.05 3.39 -8.00
C ALA A 97 15.52 3.45 -9.45
N PRO A 98 16.26 2.93 -10.45
CA PRO A 98 15.75 2.78 -11.80
C PRO A 98 14.52 1.86 -11.86
N VAL A 99 13.69 2.03 -12.88
CA VAL A 99 12.50 1.17 -13.09
C VAL A 99 12.91 -0.30 -13.18
N GLY A 100 12.24 -1.14 -12.39
CA GLY A 100 12.47 -2.59 -12.35
C GLY A 100 13.64 -3.04 -11.45
N VAL A 101 14.39 -2.10 -10.85
CA VAL A 101 15.43 -2.40 -9.87
C VAL A 101 14.83 -2.34 -8.47
N ALA A 102 15.12 -3.34 -7.66
CA ALA A 102 14.68 -3.38 -6.26
C ALA A 102 15.35 -2.27 -5.45
N GLY A 103 14.59 -1.69 -4.53
CA GLY A 103 15.06 -0.67 -3.58
C GLY A 103 14.13 -0.60 -2.38
N GLU A 104 14.48 0.27 -1.43
CA GLU A 104 13.68 0.51 -0.24
C GLU A 104 12.56 1.52 -0.52
N LEU A 105 11.37 1.26 0.03
CA LEU A 105 10.20 2.11 -0.15
C LEU A 105 10.15 3.20 0.91
N TYR A 106 10.04 4.44 0.46
CA TYR A 106 9.86 5.63 1.30
C TYR A 106 8.52 6.28 0.98
N ILE A 107 7.83 6.70 2.04
CA ILE A 107 6.49 7.29 1.94
C ILE A 107 6.53 8.72 2.46
N GLY A 108 6.08 9.67 1.64
CA GLY A 108 5.88 11.07 2.01
C GLY A 108 4.41 11.46 1.90
N GLY A 109 4.06 12.62 2.46
CA GLY A 109 2.76 13.24 2.26
C GLY A 109 2.06 13.61 3.56
N VAL A 110 0.82 14.08 3.42
CA VAL A 110 0.02 14.59 4.56
C VAL A 110 -0.41 13.50 5.54
N GLY A 111 -0.35 12.24 5.11
CA GLY A 111 -0.72 11.08 5.92
C GLY A 111 0.38 10.59 6.87
N LEU A 112 1.54 11.23 6.89
CA LEU A 112 2.61 10.88 7.83
C LEU A 112 2.22 11.19 9.28
N ALA A 113 2.50 10.22 10.16
CA ALA A 113 2.43 10.44 11.59
C ALA A 113 3.45 11.51 12.01
N ARG A 114 3.18 12.16 13.15
CA ARG A 114 4.14 13.09 13.75
C ARG A 114 5.41 12.41 14.28
N GLY A 115 5.34 11.11 14.52
CA GLY A 115 6.39 10.33 15.17
C GLY A 115 5.85 9.39 16.25
N TYR A 116 6.78 8.78 16.98
CA TYR A 116 6.49 7.87 18.08
C TYR A 116 6.48 8.64 19.42
N ILE A 117 5.38 8.50 20.17
CA ILE A 117 5.20 9.18 21.47
C ILE A 117 6.33 8.80 22.43
N LYS A 118 7.02 9.81 23.00
CA LYS A 118 8.15 9.66 23.94
C LYS A 118 9.32 8.84 23.40
N ARG A 119 9.48 8.79 22.07
CA ARG A 119 10.59 8.09 21.40
C ARG A 119 11.18 8.99 20.30
N GLU A 120 11.78 10.09 20.73
CA GLU A 120 12.33 11.12 19.83
C GLU A 120 13.45 10.58 18.93
N GLN A 121 14.34 9.77 19.48
CA GLN A 121 15.44 9.16 18.71
C GLN A 121 14.90 8.24 17.61
N LEU A 122 13.95 7.35 17.92
CA LEU A 122 13.32 6.47 16.93
C LEU A 122 12.51 7.28 15.91
N THR A 123 11.89 8.39 16.34
CA THR A 123 11.19 9.29 15.42
C THR A 123 12.17 9.93 14.43
N ALA A 124 13.31 10.43 14.91
CA ALA A 124 14.32 11.02 14.04
C ALA A 124 14.96 9.99 13.09
N GLU A 125 15.07 8.74 13.54
CA GLU A 125 15.57 7.63 12.71
C GLU A 125 14.59 7.25 11.60
N LYS A 126 13.30 7.07 11.92
CA LYS A 126 12.30 6.60 10.94
C LYS A 126 11.72 7.72 10.08
N PHE A 127 11.59 8.93 10.60
CA PHE A 127 11.01 10.09 9.90
C PHE A 127 12.11 11.09 9.50
N VAL A 128 12.75 10.78 8.37
CA VAL A 128 13.90 11.50 7.83
C VAL A 128 13.51 12.59 6.83
N GLU A 129 14.45 13.51 6.57
CA GLU A 129 14.26 14.61 5.62
C GLU A 129 14.17 14.08 4.18
N ASN A 130 13.23 14.62 3.40
CA ASN A 130 13.05 14.25 2.00
C ASN A 130 13.98 15.08 1.10
N PRO A 131 15.01 14.49 0.47
CA PRO A 131 15.94 15.22 -0.40
C PRO A 131 15.27 15.76 -1.68
N PHE A 132 14.07 15.29 -2.02
CA PHE A 132 13.29 15.72 -3.18
C PHE A 132 12.21 16.75 -2.83
N TYR A 133 12.23 17.30 -1.61
CA TYR A 133 11.27 18.30 -1.18
C TYR A 133 11.37 19.58 -2.02
N ASP A 134 10.21 20.11 -2.40
CA ASP A 134 10.08 21.36 -3.14
C ASP A 134 9.06 22.25 -2.43
N LYS A 135 9.57 23.29 -1.76
CA LYS A 135 8.76 24.26 -1.01
C LYS A 135 7.76 25.04 -1.88
N HIS A 136 7.93 25.06 -3.20
CA HIS A 136 7.04 25.74 -4.13
C HIS A 136 5.89 24.85 -4.62
N LYS A 137 5.95 23.54 -4.32
CA LYS A 137 4.92 22.56 -4.66
C LYS A 137 4.13 22.19 -3.39
N PRO A 138 2.87 22.64 -3.23
CA PRO A 138 2.09 22.41 -2.01
C PRO A 138 1.90 20.92 -1.64
N SER A 139 1.95 20.03 -2.63
CA SER A 139 1.85 18.59 -2.42
C SER A 139 3.19 17.92 -2.09
N SER A 140 4.28 18.68 -1.95
CA SER A 140 5.61 18.15 -1.66
C SER A 140 5.80 17.95 -0.16
N SER A 141 6.20 16.75 0.24
CA SER A 141 6.43 16.43 1.65
C SER A 141 7.86 16.79 2.06
N PRO A 142 8.08 17.54 3.15
CA PRO A 142 9.42 17.83 3.65
C PRO A 142 10.09 16.61 4.30
N LYS A 143 9.29 15.64 4.74
CA LYS A 143 9.75 14.39 5.35
C LYS A 143 9.18 13.18 4.65
N PHE A 144 9.83 12.05 4.84
CA PHE A 144 9.32 10.73 4.50
C PHE A 144 9.62 9.74 5.63
N THR A 145 8.92 8.61 5.63
CA THR A 145 9.27 7.46 6.47
C THR A 145 9.82 6.34 5.61
N ALA A 146 10.91 5.72 6.06
CA ALA A 146 11.44 4.49 5.48
C ALA A 146 10.63 3.29 5.96
N LEU A 147 10.49 2.28 5.12
CA LEU A 147 9.93 0.99 5.48
C LEU A 147 11.06 -0.02 5.54
N GLU A 148 11.49 -0.37 6.75
CA GLU A 148 12.36 -1.53 6.91
C GLU A 148 11.60 -2.77 6.43
N THR A 149 12.08 -3.35 5.33
CA THR A 149 11.76 -4.73 4.98
C THR A 149 12.27 -5.59 6.12
N SER A 150 11.37 -6.03 7.01
CA SER A 150 11.63 -7.09 7.98
C SER A 150 11.87 -8.41 7.26
#